data_AF-V4M8N5-F1
#
_entry.id   AF-V4M8N5-F1
#
_cell.length_a   1.000
_cell.length_b   1.000
_cell.length_c   1.000
_cell.angle_alpha   90.00
_cell.angle_beta   90.00
_cell.angle_gamma   90.00
#
_symmetry.space_group_name_H-M   'P 1'
#
loop_
_entity.id
_entity.type
_entity.pdbx_description
1 polymer ?
#
loop_
_entity_poly.entity_id
_entity_poly.type
_entity_poly.pdbx_seq_one_letter_code
_entity_poly.pdbx_strand_id
1 'polypeptide(L)'
;MAVIRLGDEPDNIEKKSITTSDPLTSSTWDERLTALEADLCEVRSSDPIFASTILDAYTQKPDLKQRSAYHRLDVIDRCFSKKTVEEILSALEREATQEPNDWISTTIGALKKASPASLKIALRSIREGRFQGVGQCLIREYRMVCHVMKGDISKDFLEGCRAILIDKDRSPKWKPWRLEEMKDSMVEQYFKKVEEEEGSKASTKEELVFFYDLKAVKW
;
A
#
# COMPACT_ATOMS: atom_id res chain seq x y z
N MET A 1 3.62 3.56 2.27
CA MET A 1 4.17 2.57 1.31
C MET A 1 3.40 2.49 0.01
N ALA A 2 2.05 2.44 0.02
CA ALA A 2 1.26 2.52 -1.22
C ALA A 2 1.63 3.74 -2.09
N VAL A 3 1.88 4.90 -1.47
CA VAL A 3 2.29 6.13 -2.16
C VAL A 3 3.65 6.02 -2.87
N ILE A 4 4.61 5.25 -2.35
CA ILE A 4 5.93 5.09 -2.98
C ILE A 4 5.77 4.30 -4.31
N ARG A 5 4.77 3.43 -4.40
CA ARG A 5 4.39 2.72 -5.63
C ARG A 5 3.51 3.52 -6.58
N LEU A 6 2.96 4.68 -6.20
CA LEU A 6 2.03 5.44 -7.07
C LEU A 6 2.77 6.22 -8.18
N GLY A 7 4.07 6.44 -8.04
CA GLY A 7 4.89 7.10 -9.07
C GLY A 7 5.56 6.13 -10.04
N ASP A 8 5.67 4.86 -9.68
CA ASP A 8 5.98 3.84 -10.67
C ASP A 8 4.68 3.62 -11.43
N GLU A 9 4.71 3.86 -12.75
CA GLU A 9 3.75 3.24 -13.67
C GLU A 9 3.57 1.82 -13.16
N PRO A 10 2.33 1.33 -12.91
CA PRO A 10 2.14 -0.04 -12.45
C PRO A 10 3.04 -0.83 -13.37
N ASP A 11 4.05 -1.52 -12.82
CA ASP A 11 4.89 -2.38 -13.63
C ASP A 11 3.85 -3.26 -14.29
N ASN A 12 3.52 -2.92 -15.52
CA ASN A 12 2.76 -3.74 -16.39
C ASN A 12 3.83 -4.77 -16.61
N ILE A 13 3.84 -5.76 -15.72
CA ILE A 13 4.31 -7.09 -15.99
C ILE A 13 3.32 -7.59 -17.05
N GLU A 14 3.25 -6.89 -18.19
CA GLU A 14 3.21 -7.55 -19.46
C GLU A 14 4.17 -8.68 -19.26
N LYS A 15 3.64 -9.89 -19.39
CA LYS A 15 4.41 -11.10 -19.65
C LYS A 15 5.16 -10.93 -20.98
N LYS A 16 5.91 -9.83 -21.12
CA LYS A 16 6.97 -9.65 -22.08
C LYS A 16 7.98 -10.68 -21.64
N SER A 17 7.87 -11.81 -22.29
CA SER A 17 8.87 -12.83 -22.44
C SER A 17 10.21 -12.21 -22.09
N ILE A 18 10.72 -12.54 -20.90
CA ILE A 18 12.13 -12.31 -20.62
C ILE A 18 12.81 -13.37 -21.47
N THR A 19 12.87 -13.12 -22.77
CA THR A 19 13.79 -13.80 -23.67
C THR A 19 15.15 -13.30 -23.25
N THR A 20 15.71 -13.94 -22.23
CA THR A 20 17.14 -13.93 -21.99
C THR A 20 17.80 -14.21 -23.34
N SER A 21 18.71 -13.33 -23.75
CA SER A 21 19.55 -13.47 -24.94
C SER A 21 20.54 -14.63 -24.86
N ASP A 22 20.36 -15.54 -23.89
CA ASP A 22 21.18 -16.72 -23.68
C ASP A 22 20.48 -17.95 -24.32
N PRO A 23 21.02 -18.51 -25.42
CA PRO A 23 20.41 -19.62 -26.14
C PRO A 23 20.25 -20.92 -25.32
N LEU A 24 20.85 -20.99 -24.12
CA LEU A 24 20.80 -22.15 -23.23
C LEU A 24 19.76 -22.05 -22.11
N THR A 25 19.06 -20.92 -21.95
CA THR A 25 18.00 -20.73 -20.94
C THR A 25 16.65 -20.38 -21.58
N SER A 26 16.22 -21.18 -22.56
CA SER A 26 14.96 -21.05 -23.30
C SER A 26 13.70 -21.40 -22.49
N SER A 27 13.78 -21.54 -21.16
CA SER A 27 12.62 -21.93 -20.36
C SER A 27 11.77 -20.71 -20.00
N THR A 28 10.46 -20.81 -20.25
CA THR A 28 9.51 -19.75 -19.90
C THR A 28 9.36 -19.63 -18.37
N TRP A 29 8.87 -18.49 -17.89
CA TRP A 29 8.59 -18.31 -16.45
C TRP A 29 7.64 -19.37 -15.90
N ASP A 30 6.65 -19.78 -16.70
CA ASP A 30 5.64 -20.76 -16.29
C ASP A 30 6.29 -22.15 -16.10
N GLU A 31 7.16 -22.59 -17.01
CA GLU A 31 7.90 -23.86 -16.88
C GLU A 31 8.82 -23.88 -15.65
N ARG A 32 9.52 -22.77 -15.40
CA ARG A 32 10.43 -22.64 -14.25
C ARG A 32 9.67 -22.65 -12.92
N LEU A 33 8.49 -22.02 -12.89
CA LEU A 33 7.62 -22.05 -11.71
C LEU A 33 7.10 -23.47 -11.44
N THR A 34 6.70 -24.21 -12.48
CA THR A 34 6.30 -25.62 -12.35
C THR A 34 7.45 -26.50 -11.85
N ALA A 35 8.66 -26.30 -12.36
CA ALA A 35 9.85 -27.03 -11.89
C ALA A 35 10.20 -26.70 -10.43
N LEU A 36 10.14 -25.42 -10.05
CA LEU A 36 10.35 -24.99 -8.66
C LEU A 36 9.32 -25.61 -7.70
N GLU A 37 8.04 -25.64 -8.09
CA GLU A 37 6.98 -26.27 -7.29
C GLU A 37 7.24 -27.77 -7.09
N ALA A 38 7.64 -28.47 -8.14
CA ALA A 38 8.00 -29.89 -8.06
C ALA A 38 9.18 -30.12 -7.10
N ASP A 39 10.26 -29.34 -7.23
CA ASP A 39 11.45 -29.47 -6.38
C ASP A 39 11.14 -29.14 -4.91
N LEU A 40 10.31 -28.13 -4.63
CA LEU A 40 9.87 -27.80 -3.27
C LEU A 40 9.00 -28.90 -2.65
N CYS A 41 8.18 -29.58 -3.44
CA CYS A 41 7.36 -30.71 -2.97
C CYS A 41 8.20 -31.92 -2.55
N GLU A 42 9.38 -32.12 -3.15
CA GLU A 42 10.29 -33.22 -2.80
C GLU A 42 11.08 -32.98 -1.50
N VAL A 43 11.05 -31.76 -0.94
CA VAL A 43 11.70 -31.46 0.34
C VAL A 43 10.97 -32.14 1.50
N ARG A 44 11.55 -33.21 2.02
CA ARG A 44 11.02 -33.95 3.18
C ARG A 44 11.48 -33.42 4.54
N SER A 45 12.27 -32.35 4.55
CA SER A 45 12.80 -31.73 5.76
C SER A 45 11.99 -30.49 6.15
N SER A 46 11.75 -30.28 7.45
CA SER A 46 11.16 -29.04 7.97
C SER A 46 12.19 -27.93 8.20
N ASP A 47 13.47 -28.19 7.89
CA ASP A 47 14.53 -27.18 7.99
C ASP A 47 14.44 -26.18 6.81
N PRO A 48 14.26 -24.86 7.09
CA PRO A 48 14.15 -23.82 6.07
C PRO A 48 15.34 -23.71 5.11
N ILE A 49 16.52 -24.22 5.49
CA ILE A 49 17.74 -24.14 4.66
C ILE A 49 17.55 -24.89 3.34
N PHE A 50 16.85 -26.02 3.34
CA PHE A 50 16.62 -26.80 2.12
C PHE A 50 15.72 -26.04 1.14
N ALA A 51 14.64 -25.44 1.64
CA ALA A 51 13.77 -24.59 0.83
C ALA A 51 14.52 -23.37 0.28
N SER A 52 15.36 -22.72 1.10
CA SER A 52 16.20 -21.59 0.65
C SER A 52 17.15 -22.00 -0.47
N THR A 53 17.81 -23.16 -0.34
CA THR A 53 18.77 -23.65 -1.35
C THR A 53 18.09 -23.88 -2.69
N ILE A 54 16.87 -24.43 -2.69
CA ILE A 54 16.09 -24.61 -3.91
C ILE A 54 15.70 -23.25 -4.48
N LEU A 55 15.16 -22.34 -3.66
CA LEU A 55 14.80 -20.98 -4.13
C LEU A 55 15.99 -20.25 -4.75
N ASP A 56 17.19 -20.37 -4.16
CA ASP A 56 18.41 -19.76 -4.68
C ASP A 56 18.80 -20.33 -6.05
N ALA A 57 18.61 -21.64 -6.29
CA ALA A 57 18.87 -22.27 -7.59
C ALA A 57 17.97 -21.75 -8.71
N TYR A 58 16.75 -21.31 -8.37
CA TYR A 58 15.81 -20.72 -9.33
C TYR A 58 15.88 -19.19 -9.39
N THR A 59 16.67 -18.55 -8.53
CA THR A 59 16.75 -17.08 -8.45
C THR A 59 17.55 -16.49 -9.61
N GLN A 60 17.00 -15.46 -10.25
CA GLN A 60 17.71 -14.66 -11.25
C GLN A 60 17.92 -13.24 -10.72
N LYS A 61 19.08 -12.66 -11.03
CA LYS A 61 19.31 -11.24 -10.74
C LYS A 61 18.42 -10.41 -11.66
N PRO A 62 17.53 -9.56 -11.12
CA PRO A 62 16.69 -8.71 -11.95
C PRO A 62 17.57 -7.67 -12.66
N ASP A 63 17.26 -7.41 -13.93
CA ASP A 63 17.84 -6.28 -14.64
C ASP A 63 17.13 -4.99 -14.19
N LEU A 64 17.88 -4.09 -13.56
CA LEU A 64 17.31 -2.87 -12.99
C LEU A 64 17.10 -1.83 -14.10
N LYS A 65 15.84 -1.56 -14.40
CA LYS A 65 15.48 -0.47 -15.32
C LYS A 65 16.06 0.85 -14.81
N GLN A 66 16.55 1.70 -15.72
CA GLN A 66 17.08 3.03 -15.41
C GLN A 66 16.10 3.91 -14.61
N ARG A 67 14.78 3.74 -14.84
CA ARG A 67 13.70 4.47 -14.16
C ARG A 67 13.17 3.75 -12.91
N SER A 68 13.82 2.69 -12.44
CA SER A 68 13.38 1.95 -11.26
C SER A 68 13.48 2.81 -9.99
N ALA A 69 12.64 2.50 -9.01
CA ALA A 69 12.71 3.13 -7.69
C ALA A 69 14.08 2.96 -7.02
N TYR A 70 14.86 1.92 -7.37
CA TYR A 70 16.19 1.68 -6.83
C TYR A 70 17.15 2.85 -7.10
N HIS A 71 17.14 3.41 -8.32
CA HIS A 71 17.95 4.56 -8.68
C HIS A 71 17.44 5.89 -8.11
N ARG A 72 16.32 5.88 -7.39
CA ARG A 72 15.70 7.05 -6.76
C ARG A 72 15.70 6.95 -5.22
N LEU A 73 16.36 5.94 -4.65
CA LEU A 73 16.31 5.67 -3.21
C LEU A 73 16.82 6.84 -2.38
N ASP A 74 17.84 7.56 -2.85
CA ASP A 74 18.38 8.73 -2.16
C ASP A 74 17.32 9.85 -2.04
N VAL A 75 16.60 10.13 -3.12
CA VAL A 75 15.50 11.10 -3.18
C VAL A 75 14.34 10.62 -2.31
N ILE A 76 13.96 9.34 -2.43
CA ILE A 76 12.88 8.74 -1.63
C ILE A 76 13.20 8.87 -0.14
N ASP A 77 14.39 8.45 0.30
CA ASP A 77 14.80 8.51 1.69
C ASP A 77 14.87 9.95 2.19
N ARG A 78 15.42 10.87 1.39
CA ARG A 78 15.51 12.29 1.74
C ARG A 78 14.14 12.95 1.90
N CYS A 79 13.19 12.66 1.02
CA CYS A 79 11.86 13.28 1.02
C CYS A 79 10.89 12.61 2.00
N PHE A 80 10.88 11.27 2.10
CA PHE A 80 9.93 10.52 2.94
C PHE A 80 10.42 10.31 4.38
N SER A 81 11.66 10.70 4.71
CA SER A 81 12.17 10.71 6.10
C SER A 81 11.61 11.83 6.98
N LYS A 82 10.88 12.80 6.41
CA LYS A 82 10.29 13.92 7.18
C LYS A 82 9.24 13.42 8.18
N LYS A 83 8.82 14.26 9.13
CA LYS A 83 7.94 13.92 10.26
C LYS A 83 6.46 14.16 9.98
N THR A 84 6.07 14.94 8.99
CA THR A 84 4.65 15.13 8.65
C THR A 84 4.39 14.93 7.17
N VAL A 85 3.13 14.73 6.77
CA VAL A 85 2.76 14.60 5.35
C VAL A 85 3.06 15.91 4.63
N GLU A 86 2.81 17.03 5.29
CA GLU A 86 3.09 18.38 4.83
C GLU A 86 4.58 18.58 4.56
N GLU A 87 5.45 18.16 5.49
CA GLU A 87 6.90 18.24 5.28
C GLU A 87 7.38 17.34 4.14
N ILE A 88 6.78 16.15 3.98
CA ILE A 88 7.08 15.24 2.85
C ILE A 88 6.71 15.91 1.53
N LEU A 89 5.51 16.49 1.43
CA LEU A 89 5.06 17.23 0.25
C LEU A 89 5.99 18.42 -0.06
N SER A 90 6.32 19.23 0.95
CA SER A 90 7.25 20.35 0.77
C SER A 90 8.65 19.91 0.36
N ALA A 91 9.12 18.74 0.83
CA ALA A 91 10.40 18.19 0.40
C ALA A 91 10.36 17.72 -1.06
N LEU A 92 9.29 17.04 -1.48
CA LEU A 92 9.10 16.62 -2.87
C LEU A 92 8.96 17.82 -3.81
N GLU A 93 8.21 18.85 -3.42
CA GLU A 93 8.03 20.07 -4.22
C GLU A 93 9.36 20.81 -4.41
N ARG A 94 10.24 20.81 -3.40
CA ARG A 94 11.58 21.39 -3.51
C ARG A 94 12.50 20.56 -4.39
N GLU A 95 12.39 19.23 -4.34
CA GLU A 95 13.17 18.38 -5.22
C GLU A 95 12.75 18.58 -6.69
N ALA A 96 11.44 18.72 -6.95
CA ALA A 96 10.90 19.00 -8.27
C ALA A 96 11.37 20.33 -8.89
N THR A 97 11.79 21.32 -8.09
CA THR A 97 12.36 22.58 -8.61
C THR A 97 13.84 22.47 -8.95
N GLN A 98 14.57 21.52 -8.35
CA GLN A 98 16.00 21.32 -8.60
C GLN A 98 16.23 20.49 -9.86
N GLU A 99 15.45 19.43 -10.04
CA GLU A 99 15.57 18.53 -11.18
C GLU A 99 14.17 18.12 -11.68
N PRO A 100 13.81 18.44 -12.94
CA PRO A 100 12.54 17.99 -13.52
C PRO A 100 12.48 16.47 -13.57
N ASN A 101 11.63 15.87 -12.75
CA ASN A 101 11.45 14.44 -12.66
C ASN A 101 9.95 14.09 -12.66
N ASP A 102 9.52 13.39 -13.71
CA ASP A 102 8.12 12.98 -13.91
C ASP A 102 7.58 12.17 -12.72
N TRP A 103 8.43 11.35 -12.10
CA TRP A 103 8.07 10.55 -10.93
C TRP A 103 7.72 11.43 -9.73
N ILE A 104 8.49 12.49 -9.49
CA ILE A 104 8.25 13.40 -8.36
C ILE A 104 6.92 14.13 -8.58
N SER A 105 6.71 14.68 -9.78
CA SER A 105 5.47 15.38 -10.14
C SER A 105 4.24 14.47 -10.02
N THR A 106 4.35 13.23 -10.50
CA THR A 106 3.29 12.21 -10.38
C THR A 106 3.01 11.87 -8.92
N THR A 107 4.06 11.71 -8.11
CA THR A 107 3.96 11.40 -6.67
C THR A 107 3.29 12.54 -5.89
N ILE A 108 3.66 13.79 -6.15
CA ILE A 108 3.01 14.98 -5.57
C ILE A 108 1.53 15.00 -5.96
N GLY A 109 1.23 14.79 -7.24
CA GLY A 109 -0.15 14.72 -7.73
C GLY A 109 -0.98 13.62 -7.07
N ALA A 110 -0.39 12.44 -6.88
CA ALA A 110 -1.02 11.32 -6.20
C ALA A 110 -1.28 11.60 -4.71
N LEU A 111 -0.30 12.17 -4.01
CA LEU A 111 -0.45 12.59 -2.61
C LEU A 111 -1.55 13.64 -2.46
N LYS A 112 -1.58 14.67 -3.32
CA LYS A 112 -2.60 15.74 -3.25
C LYS A 112 -4.02 15.26 -3.58
N LYS A 113 -4.16 14.16 -4.31
CA LYS A 113 -5.47 13.54 -4.62
C LYS A 113 -5.94 12.56 -3.55
N ALA A 114 -5.06 12.11 -2.66
CA ALA A 114 -5.41 11.14 -1.62
C ALA A 114 -6.15 11.80 -0.44
N SER A 115 -6.88 10.99 0.33
CA SER A 115 -7.55 11.43 1.55
C SER A 115 -6.54 11.98 2.58
N PRO A 116 -6.72 13.21 3.09
CA PRO A 116 -5.87 13.77 4.13
C PRO A 116 -5.82 12.92 5.40
N ALA A 117 -6.97 12.40 5.84
CA ALA A 117 -7.06 11.50 7.00
C ALA A 117 -6.22 10.23 6.76
N SER A 118 -6.40 9.59 5.61
CA SER A 118 -5.69 8.36 5.24
C SER A 118 -4.18 8.55 5.19
N LEU A 119 -3.71 9.67 4.63
CA LEU A 119 -2.27 9.97 4.57
C LEU A 119 -1.66 10.11 5.98
N LYS A 120 -2.31 10.85 6.88
CA LYS A 120 -1.80 11.09 8.22
C LYS A 120 -1.82 9.83 9.09
N ILE A 121 -2.91 9.06 9.08
CA ILE A 121 -3.00 7.82 9.86
C ILE A 121 -2.02 6.76 9.33
N ALA A 122 -1.84 6.66 8.00
CA ALA A 122 -0.90 5.70 7.40
C ALA A 122 0.54 6.06 7.76
N LEU A 123 0.91 7.33 7.68
CA LEU A 123 2.25 7.80 8.04
C LEU A 123 2.56 7.52 9.51
N ARG A 124 1.62 7.84 10.40
CA ARG A 124 1.77 7.54 11.84
C ARG A 124 1.87 6.04 12.10
N SER A 125 0.99 5.22 11.52
CA SER A 125 1.01 3.76 11.70
C SER A 125 2.34 3.15 11.26
N ILE A 126 2.89 3.56 10.11
CA ILE A 126 4.20 3.09 9.63
C ILE A 126 5.32 3.44 10.62
N ARG A 127 5.33 4.68 11.14
CA ARG A 127 6.39 5.11 12.05
C ARG A 127 6.32 4.45 13.42
N GLU A 128 5.14 4.28 13.98
CA GLU A 128 4.97 3.55 15.24
C GLU A 128 5.30 2.06 15.05
N GLY A 129 4.91 1.47 13.92
CA GLY A 129 5.16 0.08 13.60
C GLY A 129 6.64 -0.29 13.48
N ARG A 130 7.51 0.67 13.15
CA ARG A 130 8.97 0.46 13.05
C ARG A 130 9.59 -0.06 14.35
N PHE A 131 8.97 0.20 15.50
CA PHE A 131 9.48 -0.15 16.81
C PHE A 131 8.66 -1.25 17.50
N GLN A 132 7.80 -1.96 16.75
CA GLN A 132 6.85 -2.92 17.30
C GLN A 132 6.92 -4.26 16.57
N GLY A 133 6.56 -5.34 17.28
CA GLY A 133 6.34 -6.65 16.66
C GLY A 133 5.03 -6.69 15.87
N VAL A 134 4.92 -7.63 14.92
CA VAL A 134 3.75 -7.77 14.02
C VAL A 134 2.42 -7.83 14.79
N GLY A 135 2.35 -8.59 15.89
CA GLY A 135 1.12 -8.68 16.69
C GLY A 135 0.64 -7.33 17.24
N GLN A 136 1.55 -6.46 17.67
CA GLN A 136 1.20 -5.12 18.16
C GLN A 136 0.75 -4.20 17.01
N CYS A 137 1.40 -4.29 15.85
CA CYS A 137 0.98 -3.58 14.65
C CYS A 137 -0.45 -3.98 14.24
N LEU A 138 -0.77 -5.28 14.23
CA LEU A 138 -2.10 -5.77 13.89
C LEU A 138 -3.18 -5.29 14.87
N ILE A 139 -2.89 -5.27 16.17
CA ILE A 139 -3.82 -4.73 17.18
C ILE A 139 -4.09 -3.24 16.93
N ARG A 140 -3.05 -2.45 16.62
CA ARG A 140 -3.20 -1.02 16.30
C ARG A 140 -3.99 -0.82 15.00
N GLU A 141 -3.67 -1.56 13.96
CA GLU A 141 -4.33 -1.47 12.66
C GLU A 141 -5.80 -1.88 12.74
N TYR A 142 -6.12 -2.92 13.52
CA TYR A 142 -7.49 -3.31 13.82
C TYR A 142 -8.29 -2.15 14.44
N ARG A 143 -7.77 -1.51 15.49
CA ARG A 143 -8.42 -0.36 16.13
C ARG A 143 -8.61 0.80 15.16
N MET A 144 -7.58 1.10 14.37
CA MET A 144 -7.62 2.15 13.34
C MET A 144 -8.71 1.87 12.32
N VAL A 145 -8.83 0.63 11.83
CA VAL A 145 -9.87 0.21 10.88
C VAL A 145 -11.27 0.33 11.50
N CYS A 146 -11.46 -0.05 12.77
CA CYS A 146 -12.74 0.14 13.44
C CYS A 146 -13.18 1.62 13.44
N HIS A 147 -12.27 2.55 13.78
CA HIS A 147 -12.57 3.98 13.74
C HIS A 147 -12.81 4.50 12.31
N VAL A 148 -12.08 3.99 11.32
CA VAL A 148 -12.31 4.30 9.90
C VAL A 148 -13.71 3.84 9.46
N MET A 149 -14.14 2.65 9.89
CA MET A 149 -15.44 2.09 9.55
C MET A 149 -16.59 2.80 10.27
N LYS A 150 -16.41 3.20 11.54
CA LYS A 150 -17.39 4.03 12.27
C LYS A 150 -17.62 5.38 11.57
N GLY A 151 -16.56 5.95 10.98
CA GLY A 151 -16.69 7.15 10.15
C GLY A 151 -16.97 8.45 10.92
N ASP A 152 -16.85 8.43 12.25
CA ASP A 152 -17.11 9.58 13.14
C ASP A 152 -16.17 10.76 12.88
N ILE A 153 -14.91 10.47 12.53
CA ILE A 153 -13.88 11.48 12.27
C ILE A 153 -13.90 11.92 10.81
N SER A 154 -14.05 10.95 9.89
CA SER A 154 -14.11 11.17 8.45
C SER A 154 -14.84 10.02 7.78
N LYS A 155 -15.64 10.36 6.75
CA LYS A 155 -16.34 9.39 5.89
C LYS A 155 -15.57 9.03 4.62
N ASP A 156 -14.27 9.33 4.58
CA ASP A 156 -13.42 9.16 3.41
C ASP A 156 -13.36 7.71 2.92
N PHE A 157 -13.49 6.71 3.80
CA PHE A 157 -13.53 5.31 3.35
C PHE A 157 -14.73 5.04 2.43
N LEU A 158 -15.93 5.42 2.87
CA LEU A 158 -17.16 5.25 2.09
C LEU A 158 -17.12 6.07 0.80
N GLU A 159 -16.62 7.32 0.87
CA GLU A 159 -16.48 8.17 -0.30
C GLU A 159 -15.46 7.63 -1.30
N GLY A 160 -14.36 7.04 -0.82
CA GLY A 160 -13.36 6.38 -1.65
C GLY A 160 -13.94 5.16 -2.36
N CYS A 161 -14.69 4.32 -1.64
CA CYS A 161 -15.41 3.19 -2.24
C CYS A 161 -16.42 3.65 -3.28
N ARG A 162 -17.21 4.70 -2.98
CA ARG A 162 -18.15 5.28 -3.94
C ARG A 162 -17.43 5.72 -5.22
N ALA A 163 -16.40 6.54 -5.10
CA ALA A 163 -15.68 7.12 -6.23
C ALA A 163 -14.95 6.09 -7.11
N ILE A 164 -14.45 5.01 -6.52
CA ILE A 164 -13.64 4.01 -7.23
C ILE A 164 -14.49 2.82 -7.72
N LEU A 165 -15.40 2.32 -6.90
CA LEU A 165 -16.08 1.03 -7.14
C LEU A 165 -17.53 1.21 -7.61
N ILE A 166 -18.25 2.18 -7.06
CA ILE A 166 -19.69 2.36 -7.31
C ILE A 166 -19.89 3.27 -8.52
N ASP A 167 -19.60 4.55 -8.36
CA ASP A 167 -19.84 5.57 -9.38
C ASP A 167 -18.72 5.61 -10.42
N LYS A 168 -17.52 5.10 -10.04
CA LYS A 168 -16.32 5.02 -10.90
C LYS A 168 -15.91 6.37 -11.50
N ASP A 169 -16.28 7.47 -10.84
CA ASP A 169 -15.96 8.84 -11.27
C ASP A 169 -14.47 9.19 -11.03
N ARG A 170 -13.78 8.44 -10.16
CA ARG A 170 -12.40 8.71 -9.71
C ARG A 170 -12.22 10.15 -9.18
N SER A 171 -13.30 10.76 -8.68
CA SER A 171 -13.34 12.11 -8.14
C SER A 171 -13.91 12.12 -6.72
N PRO A 172 -13.20 11.53 -5.75
CA PRO A 172 -13.64 11.50 -4.37
C PRO A 172 -13.66 12.91 -3.76
N LYS A 173 -14.68 13.16 -2.94
CA LYS A 173 -14.94 14.43 -2.24
C LYS A 173 -14.59 14.29 -0.77
N TRP A 174 -13.28 14.29 -0.49
CA TRP A 174 -12.75 14.10 0.87
C TRP A 174 -13.25 15.14 1.86
N LYS A 175 -13.48 14.68 3.10
CA LYS A 175 -13.81 15.52 4.25
C LYS A 175 -13.02 15.03 5.47
N PRO A 176 -12.07 15.81 6.00
CA PRO A 176 -11.62 17.13 5.53
C PRO A 176 -10.94 17.09 4.15
N TRP A 177 -11.02 18.20 3.40
CA TRP A 177 -10.40 18.28 2.06
C TRP A 177 -8.92 18.64 2.12
N ARG A 178 -8.52 19.43 3.12
CA ARG A 178 -7.15 19.92 3.26
C ARG A 178 -6.38 19.17 4.33
N LEU A 179 -5.06 19.04 4.14
CA LEU A 179 -4.19 18.39 5.12
C LEU A 179 -4.17 19.14 6.46
N GLU A 180 -4.21 20.46 6.42
CA GLU A 180 -4.16 21.34 7.59
C GLU A 180 -5.44 21.26 8.44
N GLU A 181 -6.56 20.89 7.82
CA GLU A 181 -7.84 20.68 8.50
C GLU A 181 -7.85 19.38 9.31
N MET A 182 -7.02 18.40 8.92
CA MET A 182 -6.85 17.15 9.64
C MET A 182 -5.88 17.35 10.81
N LYS A 183 -6.40 17.77 11.96
CA LYS A 183 -5.60 18.08 13.17
C LYS A 183 -5.04 16.82 13.83
N ASP A 184 -3.93 16.96 14.55
CA ASP A 184 -3.31 15.85 15.29
C ASP A 184 -4.25 15.21 16.31
N SER A 185 -5.12 16.01 16.94
CA SER A 185 -6.14 15.50 17.88
C SER A 185 -7.22 14.65 17.20
N MET A 186 -7.48 14.84 15.91
CA MET A 186 -8.37 13.98 15.11
C MET A 186 -7.62 12.70 14.73
N VAL A 187 -6.35 12.82 14.33
CA VAL A 187 -5.49 11.65 14.03
C VAL A 187 -5.40 10.75 15.26
N GLU A 188 -5.19 11.31 16.45
CA GLU A 188 -5.10 10.58 17.71
C GLU A 188 -6.33 9.71 17.99
N GLN A 189 -7.52 10.15 17.59
CA GLN A 189 -8.74 9.38 17.83
C GLN A 189 -8.74 8.04 17.12
N TYR A 190 -8.14 7.94 15.93
CA TYR A 190 -7.98 6.66 15.22
C TYR A 190 -7.12 5.63 15.95
N PHE A 191 -6.26 6.06 16.90
CA PHE A 191 -5.36 5.18 17.64
C PHE A 191 -5.87 4.86 19.04
N LYS A 192 -7.01 5.45 19.45
CA LYS A 192 -7.65 5.16 20.73
C LYS A 192 -8.18 3.72 20.74
N LYS A 193 -8.27 3.14 21.94
CA LYS A 193 -8.96 1.87 22.14
C LYS A 193 -10.40 2.00 21.64
N VAL A 194 -10.87 0.96 20.97
CA VAL A 194 -12.28 0.83 20.63
C VAL A 194 -12.98 0.40 21.92
N GLU A 195 -13.95 1.19 22.36
CA GLU A 195 -14.83 0.75 23.45
C GLU A 195 -15.61 -0.47 22.95
N GLU A 196 -15.56 -1.57 23.69
CA GLU A 196 -16.47 -2.68 23.45
C GLU A 196 -17.87 -2.16 23.75
N GLU A 197 -18.66 -1.89 22.71
CA GLU A 197 -20.08 -1.64 22.90
C GLU A 197 -20.67 -2.92 23.52
N GLU A 198 -21.04 -2.84 24.79
CA GLU A 198 -21.94 -3.80 25.42
C GLU A 198 -23.23 -3.85 24.59
N GLY A 199 -23.32 -4.82 23.69
CA GLY A 199 -24.55 -5.15 22.99
C GLY A 199 -24.50 -4.90 21.50
N SER A 200 -24.28 -5.99 20.76
CA SER A 200 -25.00 -6.26 19.53
C SER A 200 -26.48 -5.87 19.68
N LYS A 201 -26.86 -4.66 19.26
CA LYS A 201 -28.24 -4.25 18.99
C LYS A 201 -28.27 -2.97 18.13
N ALA A 202 -28.14 -3.23 16.83
CA ALA A 202 -28.82 -2.56 15.71
C ALA A 202 -28.68 -1.03 15.53
N SER A 203 -28.06 -0.64 14.41
CA SER A 203 -28.59 0.35 13.45
C SER A 203 -27.59 0.41 12.27
N THR A 204 -27.90 0.33 10.99
CA THR A 204 -29.15 0.32 10.20
C THR A 204 -28.99 -0.69 9.05
N LYS A 205 -30.11 -1.16 8.48
CA LYS A 205 -30.10 -2.10 7.33
C LYS A 205 -29.27 -1.62 6.12
N GLU A 206 -28.94 -0.33 6.04
CA GLU A 206 -28.17 0.28 4.95
C GLU A 206 -26.66 -0.04 5.02
N GLU A 207 -26.08 -0.17 6.22
CA GLU A 207 -24.65 -0.52 6.36
C GLU A 207 -24.38 -2.01 6.13
N LEU A 208 -25.34 -2.87 6.45
CA LEU A 208 -25.26 -4.31 6.16
C LEU A 208 -25.44 -4.62 4.68
N VAL A 209 -26.18 -3.80 3.92
CA VAL A 209 -26.25 -3.95 2.45
C VAL A 209 -24.83 -3.86 1.87
N PHE A 210 -23.98 -2.95 2.37
CA PHE A 210 -22.60 -2.81 1.89
C PHE A 210 -21.76 -4.08 2.12
N PHE A 211 -21.89 -4.71 3.28
CA PHE A 211 -21.19 -5.96 3.60
C PHE A 211 -21.74 -7.18 2.84
N TYR A 212 -23.03 -7.20 2.53
CA TYR A 212 -23.63 -8.28 1.73
C TYR A 212 -23.38 -8.12 0.22
N ASP A 213 -23.28 -6.90 -0.31
CA ASP A 213 -23.02 -6.65 -1.73
C ASP A 213 -21.58 -7.00 -2.13
N LEU A 214 -20.62 -6.88 -1.19
CA LEU A 214 -19.25 -7.35 -1.39
C LEU A 214 -19.14 -8.89 -1.52
N LYS A 215 -20.14 -9.66 -1.08
CA LYS A 215 -20.21 -11.11 -1.34
C LYS A 215 -20.80 -11.45 -2.72
N ALA A 216 -21.36 -10.48 -3.44
CA ALA A 216 -21.88 -10.68 -4.80
C ALA A 216 -20.79 -10.49 -5.88
N VAL A 217 -19.62 -9.97 -5.50
CA VAL A 217 -18.43 -9.96 -6.37
C VAL A 217 -17.84 -11.36 -6.40
N LYS A 218 -18.30 -12.17 -7.37
CA LYS A 218 -17.63 -13.41 -7.74
C LYS A 218 -16.25 -13.04 -8.31
N TRP A 219 -15.20 -13.53 -7.65
CA TRP A 219 -13.87 -13.65 -8.23
C TRP A 219 -13.86 -14.77 -9.27
#